data_AF-A0A7X8FW09-F1
#
_entry.id   AF-A0A7X8FW09-F1
#
_cell.length_a   1.000
_cell.length_b   1.000
_cell.length_c   1.000
_cell.angle_alpha   90.00
_cell.angle_beta   90.00
_cell.angle_gamma   90.00
#
_symmetry.space_group_name_H-M   'P 1'
#
loop_
_entity.id
_entity.type
_entity.pdbx_description
1 polymer ?
#
loop_
_entity_poly.entity_id
_entity_poly.type
_entity_poly.pdbx_seq_one_letter_code
_entity_poly.pdbx_strand_id
1 'polypeptide(L)'
;MKSIEYYLKGLFRNIEQTDEVKEQIEELSSHIRDRVTDLCASGMDEMAALEKTIADLGDLDELVDTMFRRKVRIRKNRIDFFEMLAGAAYGAVYLVFMTLCMAAWYFGPAALYLTVPAFAGYLIPTIFSAVRFIRSPHETHLVPYPDCTNLKAATAGWALISGICIVANLLMMMTEAHCRFWSWMPVAGVFTWPLMNAMYLFFAVREIREAGADV
;
A
#
# COMPACT_ATOMS: atom_id res chain seq x y z
N MET A 1 36.23 -19.19 -8.94
CA MET A 1 35.07 -18.70 -9.74
C MET A 1 33.74 -19.42 -9.46
N LYS A 2 33.72 -20.73 -9.15
CA LYS A 2 32.45 -21.47 -8.90
C LYS A 2 31.64 -20.94 -7.71
N SER A 3 32.29 -20.36 -6.71
CA SER A 3 31.67 -19.74 -5.53
C SER A 3 30.82 -18.53 -5.91
N ILE A 4 31.32 -17.68 -6.81
CA ILE A 4 30.63 -16.47 -7.31
C ILE A 4 29.37 -16.87 -8.08
N GLU A 5 29.47 -17.85 -8.99
CA GLU A 5 28.31 -18.33 -9.76
C GLU A 5 27.22 -18.93 -8.86
N TYR A 6 27.61 -19.62 -7.79
CA TYR A 6 26.66 -20.20 -6.85
C TYR A 6 25.93 -19.12 -6.06
N TYR A 7 26.65 -18.07 -5.63
CA TYR A 7 26.07 -16.93 -4.94
C TYR A 7 25.10 -16.16 -5.84
N LEU A 8 25.50 -15.83 -7.07
CA LEU A 8 24.65 -15.14 -8.04
C LEU A 8 23.41 -15.96 -8.40
N LYS A 9 23.55 -17.27 -8.64
CA LYS A 9 22.39 -18.17 -8.86
C LYS A 9 21.44 -18.22 -7.66
N GLY A 10 21.97 -18.11 -6.45
CA GLY A 10 21.17 -18.00 -5.23
C GLY A 10 20.37 -16.70 -5.19
N LEU A 11 21.04 -15.58 -5.43
CA LEU A 11 20.47 -14.23 -5.43
C LEU A 11 19.30 -14.09 -6.42
N PHE A 12 19.45 -14.64 -7.62
CA PHE A 12 18.44 -14.51 -8.68
C PHE A 12 17.43 -15.67 -8.77
N ARG A 13 17.42 -16.61 -7.82
CA ARG A 13 16.65 -17.87 -7.93
C ARG A 13 15.14 -17.68 -8.06
N ASN A 14 14.60 -16.63 -7.44
CA ASN A 14 13.15 -16.38 -7.35
C ASN A 14 12.70 -15.26 -8.30
N ILE A 15 13.47 -14.98 -9.36
CA ILE A 15 13.20 -13.87 -10.28
C ILE A 15 12.63 -14.42 -11.58
N GLU A 16 11.57 -13.77 -12.04
CA GLU A 16 10.91 -14.12 -13.29
C GLU A 16 11.84 -13.78 -14.47
N GLN A 17 12.17 -14.77 -15.30
CA GLN A 17 13.15 -14.59 -16.37
C GLN A 17 12.52 -14.02 -17.63
N THR A 18 12.28 -12.71 -17.65
CA THR A 18 12.03 -11.96 -18.88
C THR A 18 13.37 -11.64 -19.58
N ASP A 19 13.34 -11.25 -20.85
CA ASP A 19 14.57 -10.97 -21.60
C ASP A 19 15.31 -9.74 -21.05
N GLU A 20 14.58 -8.69 -20.67
CA GLU A 20 15.14 -7.50 -19.98
C GLU A 20 15.75 -7.85 -18.62
N VAL A 21 15.13 -8.78 -17.88
CA VAL A 21 15.65 -9.26 -16.60
C VAL A 21 16.95 -10.02 -16.78
N LYS A 22 17.05 -10.86 -17.81
CA LYS A 22 18.29 -11.61 -18.09
C LYS A 22 19.45 -10.68 -18.41
N GLU A 23 19.20 -9.64 -19.20
CA GLU A 23 20.19 -8.62 -19.55
C GLU A 23 20.71 -7.90 -18.29
N GLN A 24 19.81 -7.47 -17.39
CA GLN A 24 20.19 -6.84 -16.12
C GLN A 24 20.94 -7.80 -15.18
N ILE A 25 20.54 -9.07 -15.13
CA ILE A 25 21.27 -10.11 -14.37
C ILE A 25 22.68 -10.26 -14.92
N GLU A 26 22.84 -10.27 -16.24
CA GLU A 26 24.12 -10.43 -16.90
C GLU A 26 25.03 -9.22 -16.67
N GLU A 27 24.49 -8.00 -16.78
CA GLU A 27 25.21 -6.75 -16.48
C GLU A 27 25.68 -6.70 -15.02
N LEU A 28 24.80 -6.94 -14.05
CA LEU A 28 25.16 -6.97 -12.63
C LEU A 28 26.18 -8.07 -12.34
N SER A 29 26.01 -9.25 -12.94
CA SER A 29 26.93 -10.37 -12.78
C SER A 29 28.31 -10.04 -13.34
N SER A 30 28.39 -9.33 -14.47
CA SER A 30 29.65 -8.86 -15.03
C SER A 30 30.33 -7.88 -14.07
N HIS A 31 29.60 -6.87 -13.59
CA HIS A 31 30.16 -5.86 -12.69
C HIS A 31 30.71 -6.45 -11.38
N ILE A 32 29.99 -7.42 -10.79
CA ILE A 32 30.46 -8.14 -9.58
C ILE A 32 31.71 -8.96 -9.90
N ARG A 33 31.74 -9.67 -11.04
CA ARG A 33 32.91 -10.47 -11.45
C ARG A 33 34.13 -9.60 -11.67
N ASP A 34 33.99 -8.50 -12.41
CA ASP A 34 35.07 -7.57 -12.72
C ASP A 34 35.66 -6.99 -11.43
N ARG A 35 34.79 -6.57 -10.50
CA ARG A 35 35.22 -6.04 -9.20
C ARG A 35 35.97 -7.06 -8.34
N VAL A 36 35.50 -8.32 -8.33
CA VAL A 36 36.19 -9.40 -7.61
C VAL A 36 37.52 -9.72 -8.28
N THR A 37 37.59 -9.74 -9.62
CA THR A 37 38.83 -9.96 -10.36
C THR A 37 39.86 -8.87 -10.07
N ASP A 38 39.46 -7.60 -10.01
CA ASP A 38 40.34 -6.48 -9.64
C ASP A 38 40.91 -6.65 -8.22
N LEU A 39 40.06 -7.05 -7.26
CA LEU A 39 40.49 -7.29 -5.89
C LEU A 39 41.44 -8.50 -5.79
N CYS A 40 41.16 -9.58 -6.52
CA CYS A 40 42.06 -10.72 -6.62
C CYS A 40 43.42 -10.34 -7.25
N ALA A 41 43.41 -9.50 -8.29
CA ALA A 41 44.63 -8.99 -8.92
C ALA A 41 45.46 -8.12 -7.94
N SER A 42 44.82 -7.47 -6.97
CA SER A 42 45.48 -6.75 -5.88
C SER A 42 46.05 -7.65 -4.77
N GLY A 43 45.92 -8.97 -4.90
CA GLY A 43 46.47 -9.95 -3.96
C GLY A 43 45.49 -10.41 -2.87
N MET A 44 44.20 -10.08 -2.99
CA MET A 44 43.15 -10.53 -2.07
C MET A 44 42.70 -11.96 -2.41
N ASP A 45 42.40 -12.77 -1.40
CA ASP A 45 41.80 -14.09 -1.61
C ASP A 45 40.41 -13.96 -2.24
N GLU A 46 40.02 -14.92 -3.09
CA GLU A 46 38.77 -14.86 -3.87
C GLU A 46 37.53 -14.74 -2.97
N MET A 47 37.49 -15.43 -1.84
CA MET A 47 36.34 -15.37 -0.93
C MET A 47 36.28 -14.03 -0.20
N ALA A 48 37.43 -13.50 0.22
CA ALA A 48 37.51 -12.18 0.85
C ALA A 48 37.18 -11.05 -0.13
N ALA A 49 37.57 -11.19 -1.41
CA ALA A 49 37.24 -10.25 -2.47
C ALA A 49 35.74 -10.23 -2.77
N LEU A 50 35.10 -11.41 -2.78
CA LEU A 50 33.65 -11.53 -2.93
C LEU A 50 32.90 -10.91 -1.74
N GLU A 51 33.29 -11.24 -0.50
CA GLU A 51 32.68 -10.69 0.70
C GLU A 51 32.79 -9.16 0.75
N LYS A 52 33.98 -8.63 0.41
CA LYS A 52 34.20 -7.19 0.32
C LYS A 52 33.35 -6.53 -0.78
N THR A 53 33.24 -7.16 -1.95
CA THR A 53 32.41 -6.64 -3.05
C THR A 53 30.93 -6.60 -2.65
N ILE A 54 30.45 -7.64 -1.97
CA ILE A 54 29.07 -7.69 -1.44
C ILE A 54 28.87 -6.61 -0.38
N ALA A 55 29.80 -6.46 0.56
CA ALA A 55 29.73 -5.43 1.59
C ALA A 55 29.73 -4.01 1.00
N ASP A 56 30.52 -3.77 -0.06
CA ASP A 56 30.58 -2.49 -0.78
C ASP A 56 29.27 -2.21 -1.54
N LEU A 57 28.58 -3.25 -2.03
CA LEU A 57 27.29 -3.13 -2.73
C LEU A 57 26.09 -3.00 -1.76
N GLY A 58 26.27 -3.35 -0.49
CA GLY A 58 25.22 -3.26 0.53
C GLY A 58 24.20 -4.41 0.45
N ASP A 59 22.93 -4.09 0.64
CA ASP A 59 21.85 -5.08 0.59
C ASP A 59 21.50 -5.43 -0.87
N LEU A 60 22.17 -6.47 -1.40
CA LEU A 60 21.95 -6.98 -2.76
C LEU A 60 20.51 -7.47 -2.99
N ASP A 61 19.81 -7.94 -1.95
CA ASP A 61 18.40 -8.33 -2.08
C ASP A 61 17.53 -7.09 -2.31
N GLU A 62 17.80 -5.97 -1.63
CA GLU A 62 17.16 -4.68 -1.91
C GLU A 62 17.48 -4.16 -3.32
N LEU A 63 18.74 -4.26 -3.75
CA LEU A 63 19.17 -3.84 -5.09
C LEU A 63 18.41 -4.62 -6.18
N VAL A 64 18.34 -5.94 -6.02
CA VAL A 64 17.61 -6.86 -6.89
C VAL A 64 16.12 -6.53 -6.93
N ASP A 65 15.48 -6.39 -5.76
CA ASP A 65 14.06 -6.05 -5.69
C ASP A 65 13.73 -4.70 -6.34
N THR A 66 14.67 -3.75 -6.28
CA THR A 66 14.54 -2.42 -6.90
C THR A 66 14.75 -2.48 -8.41
N MET A 67 15.80 -3.17 -8.89
CA MET A 67 16.07 -3.33 -10.33
C MET A 67 14.93 -4.03 -11.06
N PHE A 68 14.37 -5.06 -10.44
CA PHE A 68 13.24 -5.80 -11.02
C PHE A 68 11.87 -5.19 -10.72
N ARG A 69 11.84 -3.92 -10.26
CA ARG A 69 10.62 -3.15 -9.95
C ARG A 69 9.63 -3.88 -9.03
N ARG A 70 10.09 -4.86 -8.24
CA ARG A 70 9.26 -5.58 -7.27
C ARG A 70 8.93 -4.70 -6.09
N LYS A 71 9.89 -3.87 -5.71
CA LYS A 71 9.74 -2.87 -4.67
C LYS A 71 10.17 -1.50 -5.17
N VAL A 72 9.55 -0.48 -4.60
CA VAL A 72 9.80 0.92 -4.90
C VAL A 72 9.93 1.69 -3.59
N ARG A 73 10.89 2.62 -3.54
CA ARG A 73 11.00 3.54 -2.42
C ARG A 73 10.01 4.67 -2.61
N ILE A 74 9.05 4.79 -1.70
CA ILE A 74 8.05 5.85 -1.72
C ILE A 74 7.99 6.58 -0.37
N ARG A 75 7.58 7.85 -0.39
CA ARG A 75 7.30 8.63 0.83
C ARG A 75 6.00 8.17 1.48
N LYS A 76 6.06 7.03 2.18
CA LYS A 76 4.88 6.38 2.77
C LYS A 76 4.10 7.30 3.70
N ASN A 77 4.78 8.09 4.54
CA ASN A 77 4.12 9.02 5.47
C ASN A 77 3.24 10.06 4.76
N ARG A 78 3.64 10.50 3.56
CA ARG A 78 2.84 11.43 2.72
C ARG A 78 1.57 10.75 2.23
N ILE A 79 1.71 9.52 1.71
CA ILE A 79 0.60 8.73 1.16
C ILE A 79 -0.39 8.38 2.27
N ASP A 80 0.08 7.84 3.39
CA ASP A 80 -0.73 7.47 4.55
C ASP A 80 -1.50 8.69 5.10
N PHE A 81 -0.90 9.89 5.09
CA PHE A 81 -1.60 11.12 5.49
C PHE A 81 -2.77 11.46 4.56
N PHE A 82 -2.55 11.50 3.25
CA PHE A 82 -3.62 11.83 2.31
C PHE A 82 -4.70 10.76 2.22
N GLU A 83 -4.33 9.48 2.36
CA GLU A 83 -5.28 8.36 2.45
C GLU A 83 -6.20 8.54 3.66
N MET A 84 -5.64 8.77 4.85
CA MET A 84 -6.42 8.98 6.08
C MET A 84 -7.26 10.26 6.01
N LEU A 85 -6.72 11.34 5.43
CA LEU A 85 -7.44 12.59 5.25
C LEU A 85 -8.67 12.40 4.35
N ALA A 86 -8.54 11.66 3.25
CA ALA A 86 -9.65 11.33 2.37
C ALA A 86 -10.70 10.46 3.09
N GLY A 87 -10.24 9.45 3.85
CA GLY A 87 -11.10 8.63 4.69
C GLY A 87 -11.87 9.45 5.73
N ALA A 88 -11.22 10.40 6.40
CA ALA A 88 -11.85 11.28 7.37
C ALA A 88 -12.80 12.30 6.75
N ALA A 89 -12.48 12.85 5.58
CA ALA A 89 -13.38 13.73 4.84
C ALA A 89 -14.67 12.99 4.44
N TYR A 90 -14.53 11.77 3.90
CA TYR A 90 -15.67 10.91 3.61
C TYR A 90 -16.46 10.56 4.88
N GLY A 91 -15.76 10.12 5.93
CA GLY A 91 -16.35 9.77 7.21
C GLY A 91 -17.12 10.92 7.84
N ALA A 92 -16.62 12.15 7.75
CA ALA A 92 -17.32 13.35 8.22
C ALA A 92 -18.65 13.56 7.48
N VAL A 93 -18.63 13.54 6.15
CA VAL A 93 -19.83 13.71 5.33
C VAL A 93 -20.85 12.60 5.60
N TYR A 94 -20.37 11.34 5.62
CA TYR A 94 -21.18 10.17 5.93
C TYR A 94 -21.82 10.27 7.32
N LEU A 95 -21.05 10.62 8.36
CA LEU A 95 -21.56 10.68 9.73
C LEU A 95 -22.49 11.86 9.99
N VAL A 96 -22.27 13.01 9.33
CA VAL A 96 -23.24 14.12 9.37
C VAL A 96 -24.57 13.65 8.78
N PHE A 97 -24.54 13.03 7.61
CA PHE A 97 -25.75 12.51 6.97
C PHE A 97 -26.44 11.43 7.82
N MET A 98 -25.67 10.48 8.36
CA MET A 98 -26.16 9.46 9.31
C MET A 98 -26.83 10.09 10.53
N THR A 99 -26.24 11.14 11.10
CA THR A 99 -26.80 11.84 12.26
C THR A 99 -28.16 12.43 11.92
N LEU A 100 -28.29 13.09 10.76
CA LEU A 100 -29.55 13.69 10.32
C LEU A 100 -30.63 12.63 10.12
N CYS A 101 -30.30 11.53 9.43
CA CYS A 101 -31.23 10.42 9.22
C CYS A 101 -31.65 9.76 10.54
N MET A 102 -30.69 9.44 11.42
CA MET A 102 -30.97 8.81 12.71
C MET A 102 -31.78 9.70 13.65
N ALA A 103 -31.47 11.01 13.66
CA ALA A 103 -32.21 11.97 14.45
C ALA A 103 -33.65 12.12 13.97
N ALA A 104 -33.86 12.20 12.65
CA ALA A 104 -35.19 12.36 12.07
C ALA A 104 -36.05 11.08 12.18
N TRP A 105 -35.44 9.90 12.16
CA TRP A 105 -36.17 8.65 11.97
C TRP A 105 -36.29 7.79 13.22
N TYR A 106 -35.36 7.90 14.18
CA TYR A 106 -35.29 6.95 15.30
C TYR A 106 -35.01 7.60 16.67
N PHE A 107 -33.89 8.32 16.80
CA PHE A 107 -33.31 8.63 18.11
C PHE A 107 -33.40 10.12 18.51
N GLY A 108 -33.90 10.99 17.62
CA GLY A 108 -33.86 12.43 17.88
C GLY A 108 -32.42 12.93 18.14
N PRO A 109 -32.23 13.91 19.03
CA PRO A 109 -30.89 14.44 19.37
C PRO A 109 -29.91 13.39 19.90
N ALA A 110 -30.39 12.26 20.43
CA ALA A 110 -29.52 11.19 20.95
C ALA A 110 -28.69 10.50 19.86
N ALA A 111 -29.01 10.70 18.57
CA ALA A 111 -28.18 10.23 17.45
C ALA A 111 -26.72 10.70 17.55
N LEU A 112 -26.47 11.88 18.15
CA LEU A 112 -25.12 12.40 18.35
C LEU A 112 -24.25 11.52 19.26
N TYR A 113 -24.85 10.81 20.22
CA TYR A 113 -24.11 9.90 21.10
C TYR A 113 -23.54 8.70 20.35
N LEU A 114 -24.11 8.36 19.19
CA LEU A 114 -23.59 7.30 18.32
C LEU A 114 -22.56 7.83 17.33
N THR A 115 -22.84 8.97 16.70
CA THR A 115 -22.03 9.46 15.57
C THR A 115 -20.77 10.20 16.00
N VAL A 116 -20.76 10.85 17.16
CA VAL A 116 -19.56 11.53 17.68
C VAL A 116 -18.43 10.54 17.99
N PRO A 117 -18.65 9.43 18.73
CA PRO A 117 -17.62 8.41 18.91
C PRO A 117 -17.20 7.75 17.60
N ALA A 118 -18.14 7.52 16.68
CA ALA A 118 -17.82 6.99 15.35
C ALA A 118 -16.90 7.93 14.56
N PHE A 119 -17.08 9.25 14.69
CA PHE A 119 -16.22 10.24 14.04
C PHE A 119 -14.80 10.24 14.61
N ALA A 120 -14.66 10.00 15.92
CA ALA A 120 -13.34 9.84 16.54
C ALA A 120 -12.54 8.69 15.88
N GLY A 121 -13.21 7.63 15.42
CA GLY A 121 -12.60 6.52 14.68
C GLY A 121 -11.92 6.93 13.37
N TYR A 122 -12.39 8.00 12.72
CA TYR A 122 -11.76 8.59 11.53
C TYR A 122 -10.74 9.68 11.88
N LEU A 123 -11.06 10.50 12.87
CA LEU A 123 -10.25 11.66 13.24
C LEU A 123 -8.93 11.25 13.89
N ILE A 124 -8.94 10.28 14.80
CA ILE A 124 -7.74 9.87 15.56
C ILE A 124 -6.64 9.33 14.63
N PRO A 125 -6.89 8.35 13.72
CA PRO A 125 -5.87 7.88 12.78
C PRO A 125 -5.33 9.00 11.88
N THR A 126 -6.19 9.94 11.46
CA THR A 126 -5.80 11.09 10.64
C THR A 126 -4.87 12.04 11.38
N ILE A 127 -5.10 12.27 12.68
CA ILE A 127 -4.18 13.05 13.51
C ILE A 127 -2.84 12.32 13.64
N PHE A 128 -2.85 11.00 13.89
CA PHE A 128 -1.61 10.23 14.00
C PHE A 128 -0.82 10.24 12.68
N SER A 129 -1.48 10.08 11.53
CA SER A 129 -0.81 10.15 10.22
C SER A 129 -0.28 11.55 9.92
N ALA A 130 -1.02 12.60 10.30
CA ALA A 130 -0.56 13.98 10.19
C ALA A 130 0.69 14.25 11.05
N VAL A 131 0.71 13.78 12.30
CA VAL A 131 1.89 13.92 13.18
C VAL A 131 3.10 13.19 12.59
N ARG A 132 2.92 11.98 12.05
CA ARG A 132 4.01 11.24 11.38
C ARG A 132 4.53 11.99 10.14
N PHE A 133 3.62 12.50 9.32
CA PHE A 133 3.98 13.27 8.14
C PHE A 133 4.76 14.55 8.48
N ILE A 134 4.35 15.28 9.52
CA ILE A 134 5.03 16.52 9.97
C ILE A 134 6.42 16.21 10.55
N ARG A 135 6.57 15.10 11.29
CA ARG A 135 7.85 14.73 11.92
C ARG A 135 8.87 14.17 10.93
N SER A 136 8.42 13.38 9.95
CA SER A 136 9.27 12.67 9.00
C SER A 136 8.75 12.79 7.57
N PRO A 137 8.73 14.01 6.97
CA PRO A 137 8.11 14.25 5.66
C PRO A 137 8.89 13.63 4.49
N HIS A 138 10.18 13.39 4.66
CA HIS A 138 11.09 12.87 3.63
C HIS A 138 11.48 11.39 3.84
N GLU A 139 10.93 10.74 4.87
CA GLU A 139 11.23 9.34 5.13
C GLU A 139 10.63 8.45 4.03
N THR A 140 11.50 7.69 3.37
CA THR A 140 11.13 6.76 2.30
C THR A 140 11.14 5.34 2.81
N HIS A 141 10.13 4.56 2.44
CA HIS A 141 10.06 3.15 2.76
C HIS A 141 10.06 2.34 1.47
N LEU A 142 10.78 1.21 1.49
CA LEU A 142 10.75 0.23 0.43
C LEU A 142 9.45 -0.58 0.55
N VAL A 143 8.54 -0.44 -0.41
CA VAL A 143 7.25 -1.14 -0.43
C VAL A 143 7.08 -1.94 -1.72
N PRO A 144 6.27 -3.01 -1.73
CA PRO A 144 5.90 -3.69 -2.97
C PRO A 144 5.29 -2.71 -3.98
N TYR A 145 5.56 -2.95 -5.26
CA TYR A 145 5.01 -2.12 -6.34
C TYR A 145 3.48 -2.04 -6.22
N PRO A 146 2.89 -0.83 -6.19
CA PRO A 146 1.45 -0.69 -6.00
C PRO A 146 0.71 -1.25 -7.21
N ASP A 147 -0.18 -2.20 -6.97
CA ASP A 147 -1.00 -2.83 -7.99
C ASP A 147 -2.50 -2.61 -7.73
N CYS A 148 -3.33 -3.01 -8.69
CA CYS A 148 -4.78 -2.94 -8.55
C CYS A 148 -5.36 -4.12 -7.75
N THR A 149 -4.56 -5.04 -7.23
CA THR A 149 -5.06 -6.29 -6.62
C THR A 149 -5.84 -5.98 -5.35
N ASN A 150 -5.28 -5.14 -4.47
CA ASN A 150 -5.95 -4.73 -3.24
C ASN A 150 -7.21 -3.91 -3.52
N LEU A 151 -7.18 -3.01 -4.52
CA LEU A 151 -8.35 -2.23 -4.92
C LEU A 151 -9.47 -3.13 -5.48
N LYS A 152 -9.14 -4.11 -6.32
CA LYS A 152 -10.10 -5.09 -6.85
C LYS A 152 -10.71 -5.91 -5.72
N ALA A 153 -9.88 -6.40 -4.79
CA ALA A 153 -10.34 -7.17 -3.64
C ALA A 153 -11.28 -6.33 -2.72
N ALA A 154 -10.89 -5.09 -2.41
CA ALA A 154 -11.71 -4.17 -1.61
C ALA A 154 -13.03 -3.83 -2.29
N THR A 155 -13.01 -3.60 -3.61
CA THR A 155 -14.22 -3.31 -4.40
C THR A 155 -15.14 -4.52 -4.48
N ALA A 156 -14.59 -5.73 -4.67
CA ALA A 156 -15.36 -6.97 -4.67
C ALA A 156 -15.97 -7.26 -3.28
N GLY A 157 -15.20 -7.06 -2.21
CA GLY A 157 -15.69 -7.19 -0.83
C GLY A 157 -16.81 -6.20 -0.52
N TRP A 158 -16.63 -4.93 -0.91
CA TRP A 158 -17.68 -3.91 -0.77
C TRP A 158 -18.94 -4.27 -1.57
N ALA A 159 -18.81 -4.71 -2.82
CA ALA A 159 -19.95 -5.10 -3.65
C ALA A 159 -20.71 -6.30 -3.06
N LEU A 160 -19.99 -7.30 -2.52
CA LEU A 160 -20.59 -8.46 -1.87
C LEU A 160 -21.37 -8.06 -0.62
N ILE A 161 -20.75 -7.29 0.28
CA ILE A 161 -21.41 -6.78 1.50
C ILE A 161 -22.63 -5.96 1.12
N SER A 162 -22.51 -5.08 0.13
CA SER A 162 -23.60 -4.25 -0.35
C SER A 162 -24.77 -5.07 -0.89
N GLY A 163 -24.49 -6.11 -1.67
CA GLY A 163 -25.50 -7.04 -2.17
C GLY A 163 -26.24 -7.75 -1.02
N ILE A 164 -25.50 -8.26 -0.03
CA ILE A 164 -26.09 -8.90 1.16
C ILE A 164 -26.98 -7.92 1.93
N CYS A 165 -26.52 -6.69 2.17
CA CYS A 165 -27.30 -5.67 2.87
C CYS A 165 -28.57 -5.29 2.12
N ILE A 166 -28.51 -5.13 0.80
CA ILE A 166 -29.68 -4.82 -0.03
C ILE A 166 -30.71 -5.96 0.03
N VAL A 167 -30.26 -7.21 -0.12
CA VAL A 167 -31.15 -8.39 -0.02
C VAL A 167 -31.79 -8.47 1.37
N ALA A 168 -31.02 -8.31 2.44
CA ALA A 168 -31.54 -8.31 3.80
C ALA A 168 -32.59 -7.21 4.02
N ASN A 169 -32.34 -6.00 3.50
CA ASN A 169 -33.30 -4.91 3.58
C ASN A 169 -34.59 -5.19 2.78
N LEU A 170 -34.48 -5.80 1.59
CA LEU A 170 -35.66 -6.22 0.81
C LEU A 170 -36.51 -7.24 1.58
N LEU A 171 -35.87 -8.25 2.19
CA LEU A 171 -36.56 -9.23 3.02
C LEU A 171 -37.24 -8.58 4.23
N MET A 172 -36.57 -7.64 4.89
CA MET A 172 -37.16 -6.90 6.02
C MET A 172 -38.36 -6.05 5.61
N MET A 173 -38.32 -5.41 4.44
CA MET A 173 -39.47 -4.64 3.92
C MET A 173 -40.66 -5.54 3.56
N MET A 174 -40.42 -6.80 3.19
CA MET A 174 -41.49 -7.78 2.96
C MET A 174 -42.13 -8.24 4.28
N THR A 175 -41.38 -8.31 5.37
CA THR A 175 -41.90 -8.72 6.69
C THR A 175 -42.53 -7.57 7.48
N GLU A 176 -41.97 -6.36 7.39
CA GLU A 176 -42.46 -5.17 8.08
C GLU A 176 -42.55 -3.97 7.13
N ALA A 177 -43.78 -3.52 6.85
CA ALA A 177 -44.05 -2.39 5.95
C ALA A 177 -43.48 -1.04 6.44
N HIS A 178 -43.12 -0.93 7.73
CA HIS A 178 -42.56 0.28 8.31
C HIS A 178 -41.01 0.32 8.28
N CYS A 179 -40.35 -0.77 7.87
CA CYS A 179 -38.89 -0.78 7.76
C CYS A 179 -38.43 0.17 6.63
N ARG A 180 -37.76 1.25 7.02
CA ARG A 180 -37.11 2.17 6.07
C ARG A 180 -35.87 1.51 5.49
N PHE A 181 -35.43 1.98 4.32
CA PHE A 181 -34.17 1.56 3.70
C PHE A 181 -33.01 1.87 4.65
N TRP A 182 -32.48 0.87 5.35
CA TRP A 182 -31.39 1.01 6.31
C TRP A 182 -30.06 0.49 5.76
N SER A 183 -30.11 -0.39 4.75
CA SER A 183 -28.92 -1.01 4.14
C SER A 183 -27.97 -0.01 3.50
N TRP A 184 -28.41 1.20 3.15
CA TRP A 184 -27.50 2.23 2.65
C TRP A 184 -26.43 2.59 3.68
N MET A 185 -26.70 2.45 4.98
CA MET A 185 -25.76 2.82 6.05
C MET A 185 -24.51 1.94 6.00
N PRO A 186 -24.59 0.59 6.09
CA PRO A 186 -23.42 -0.24 5.92
C PRO A 186 -22.82 -0.16 4.52
N VAL A 187 -23.63 0.00 3.46
CA VAL A 187 -23.12 0.15 2.08
C VAL A 187 -22.22 1.38 1.94
N ALA A 188 -22.65 2.53 2.45
CA ALA A 188 -21.89 3.77 2.43
C ALA A 188 -20.72 3.70 3.43
N GLY A 189 -20.95 3.20 4.65
CA GLY A 189 -19.88 3.07 5.65
C GLY A 189 -18.70 2.21 5.16
N VAL A 190 -18.98 1.06 4.54
CA VAL A 190 -17.95 0.12 4.03
C VAL A 190 -17.28 0.64 2.75
N PHE A 191 -17.88 1.61 2.04
CA PHE A 191 -17.28 2.23 0.86
C PHE A 191 -15.95 2.94 1.17
N THR A 192 -15.68 3.26 2.44
CA THR A 192 -14.37 3.76 2.88
C THR A 192 -13.22 2.83 2.49
N TRP A 193 -13.44 1.51 2.46
CA TRP A 193 -12.39 0.54 2.13
C TRP A 193 -11.88 0.63 0.68
N PRO A 194 -12.73 0.53 -0.37
CA PRO A 194 -12.28 0.75 -1.75
C PRO A 194 -11.80 2.19 -1.97
N LEU A 195 -12.40 3.19 -1.29
CA LEU A 195 -11.94 4.57 -1.37
C LEU A 195 -10.49 4.70 -0.90
N MET A 196 -10.14 4.20 0.29
CA MET A 196 -8.78 4.28 0.84
C MET A 196 -7.77 3.56 -0.06
N ASN A 197 -8.10 2.37 -0.58
CA ASN A 197 -7.23 1.66 -1.52
C ASN A 197 -7.03 2.42 -2.83
N ALA A 198 -8.07 3.09 -3.33
CA ALA A 198 -7.96 3.92 -4.53
C ALA A 198 -7.05 5.14 -4.28
N MET A 199 -7.18 5.79 -3.12
CA MET A 199 -6.32 6.91 -2.74
C MET A 199 -4.85 6.47 -2.59
N TYR A 200 -4.61 5.34 -1.92
CA TYR A 200 -3.27 4.76 -1.81
C TYR A 200 -2.65 4.52 -3.18
N LEU A 201 -3.36 3.82 -4.08
CA LEU A 201 -2.88 3.53 -5.42
C LEU A 201 -2.59 4.81 -6.22
N PHE A 202 -3.50 5.78 -6.17
CA PHE A 202 -3.35 7.06 -6.88
C PHE A 202 -2.09 7.81 -6.42
N PHE A 203 -1.90 7.97 -5.11
CA PHE A 203 -0.74 8.69 -4.59
C PHE A 203 0.56 7.91 -4.74
N ALA A 204 0.55 6.58 -4.60
CA ALA A 204 1.73 5.75 -4.82
C ALA A 204 2.21 5.82 -6.28
N VAL A 205 1.30 5.71 -7.26
CA VAL A 205 1.65 5.85 -8.69
C VAL A 205 2.17 7.25 -9.00
N ARG A 206 1.55 8.29 -8.43
CA ARG A 206 2.01 9.66 -8.59
C ARG A 206 3.41 9.87 -8.01
N GLU A 207 3.68 9.33 -6.83
CA GLU A 207 4.97 9.42 -6.16
C GLU A 207 6.07 8.72 -6.95
N ILE A 208 5.80 7.53 -7.49
CA ILE A 208 6.74 6.81 -8.37
C ILE A 208 7.03 7.61 -9.64
N ARG A 209 6.02 8.25 -10.24
CA ARG A 209 6.19 9.09 -11.42
C ARG A 209 6.99 10.35 -11.14
N GLU A 210 6.78 10.98 -9.98
CA GLU A 210 7.58 12.13 -9.52
C GLU A 210 9.04 11.71 -9.30
N ALA A 211 9.30 10.57 -8.65
CA ALA A 211 10.66 10.07 -8.41
C ALA A 211 11.39 9.60 -9.68
N GLY A 212 10.66 9.06 -10.67
CA GLY A 212 11.23 8.63 -11.95
C GLY A 212 11.42 9.76 -12.97
N ALA A 213 10.91 10.97 -12.70
CA ALA A 213 11.14 12.14 -13.55
C ALA A 213 12.43 12.91 -13.18
N ASP A 214 13.07 12.53 -12.06
CA ASP A 214 14.33 13.09 -11.57
C ASP A 214 15.57 12.27 -12.01
N VAL A 215 15.40 11.29 -12.90
CA VAL A 215 16.46 10.47 -13.53
C VAL A 215 16.53 10.76 -15.03
#